data_AF-A0A2V8THV3-F1
#
_entry.id   AF-A0A2V8THV3-F1
#
_cell.length_a   1.000
_cell.length_b   1.000
_cell.length_c   1.000
_cell.angle_alpha   90.00
_cell.angle_beta   90.00
_cell.angle_gamma   90.00
#
_symmetry.space_group_name_H-M   'P 1'
#
loop_
_entity.id
_entity.type
_entity.pdbx_description
1 polymer ?
#
loop_
_entity_poly.entity_id
_entity_poly.type
_entity_poly.pdbx_seq_one_letter_code
_entity_poly.pdbx_strand_id
1 'polypeptide(L)'
;RRALEEAFGGVAIFVSADLGGLLTPLGVRLSDPDTGRLVPEKTFRMAETLGRELAGSVIVAWQGSDAAPGAGPAAAATAGGTIEVKAREFRVPLENSRFRRGLVEGRLWPRALGDDGSLASEAAVLTFRGTGGAAGGEAVAPLAQFACVPGEIYPELVTGGIQSPQDPGADFPGAPPEPALGSLLTARYRFIVGLCDDELGYIIPKSEWDEKPPFAYGRDSPQYGEMNSAGPQVAPILLDVFRDLLSANN
;
A
#
# COMPACT_ATOMS: atom_id res chain seq x y z
N ARG A 1 10.70 10.97 -12.22
CA ARG A 1 9.71 11.86 -12.90
C ARG A 1 10.19 12.34 -14.27
N ARG A 2 11.06 13.35 -14.39
CA ARG A 2 11.35 14.02 -15.69
C ARG A 2 11.72 13.03 -16.80
N ALA A 3 12.61 12.09 -16.53
CA ALA A 3 13.00 11.05 -17.48
C ALA A 3 11.82 10.18 -17.98
N LEU A 4 10.82 9.91 -17.13
CA LEU A 4 9.63 9.14 -17.51
C LEU A 4 8.69 9.99 -18.37
N GLU A 5 8.48 11.26 -18.00
CA GLU A 5 7.66 12.21 -18.77
C GLU A 5 8.28 12.48 -20.16
N GLU A 6 9.60 12.56 -20.25
CA GLU A 6 10.33 12.69 -21.52
C GLU A 6 10.23 11.41 -22.37
N ALA A 7 10.31 10.22 -21.76
CA ALA A 7 10.28 8.95 -22.48
C ALA A 7 8.88 8.55 -22.98
N PHE A 8 7.83 8.86 -22.22
CA PHE A 8 6.47 8.35 -22.48
C PHE A 8 5.40 9.45 -22.61
N GLY A 9 5.74 10.71 -22.37
CA GLY A 9 4.76 11.80 -22.25
C GLY A 9 3.97 11.74 -20.94
N GLY A 10 2.85 12.47 -20.89
CA GLY A 10 1.93 12.48 -19.75
C GLY A 10 2.41 13.33 -18.56
N VAL A 11 1.73 13.17 -17.43
CA VAL A 11 2.01 13.85 -16.17
C VAL A 11 2.30 12.80 -15.11
N ALA A 12 3.45 12.87 -14.46
CA ALA A 12 3.71 11.98 -13.34
C ALA A 12 2.88 12.40 -12.12
N ILE A 13 2.17 11.45 -11.56
CA ILE A 13 1.42 11.61 -10.32
C ILE A 13 2.22 10.94 -9.20
N PHE A 14 2.48 11.67 -8.12
CA PHE A 14 3.07 11.12 -6.91
C PHE A 14 1.93 10.78 -5.95
N VAL A 15 1.88 9.52 -5.51
CA VAL A 15 0.93 9.04 -4.51
C VAL A 15 1.70 8.39 -3.38
N SER A 16 1.19 8.50 -2.17
CA SER A 16 1.62 7.65 -1.06
C SER A 16 1.09 6.25 -1.33
N ALA A 17 1.94 5.23 -1.27
CA ALA A 17 1.54 3.84 -1.54
C ALA A 17 1.72 2.99 -0.29
N ASP A 18 2.97 2.83 0.15
CA ASP A 18 3.36 1.90 1.19
C ASP A 18 4.26 2.62 2.20
N LEU A 19 3.66 3.29 3.20
CA LEU A 19 4.41 4.06 4.21
C LEU A 19 4.53 3.34 5.56
N GLY A 20 3.87 2.19 5.74
CA GLY A 20 4.00 1.38 6.95
C GLY A 20 5.41 0.83 7.14
N GLY A 21 5.99 0.97 8.34
CA GLY A 21 7.17 0.17 8.73
C GLY A 21 8.53 0.56 8.13
N LEU A 22 8.66 1.73 7.47
CA LEU A 22 9.89 2.24 6.86
C LEU A 22 10.39 1.43 5.64
N LEU A 23 9.89 1.80 4.45
CA LEU A 23 10.25 1.21 3.15
C LEU A 23 11.30 2.01 2.36
N THR A 24 12.21 2.71 3.03
CA THR A 24 13.35 3.29 2.31
C THR A 24 14.35 2.19 1.97
N PRO A 25 15.04 2.24 0.82
CA PRO A 25 16.09 1.28 0.48
C PRO A 25 17.34 1.53 1.35
N LEU A 26 17.22 1.26 2.65
CA LEU A 26 18.29 1.44 3.62
C LEU A 26 19.51 0.63 3.20
N GLY A 27 20.68 1.25 3.28
CA GLY A 27 21.95 0.60 2.93
C GLY A 27 22.18 0.40 1.43
N VAL A 28 21.33 0.91 0.54
CA VAL A 28 21.63 0.95 -0.90
C VAL A 28 22.90 1.77 -1.16
N ARG A 29 23.80 1.19 -1.96
CA ARG A 29 25.05 1.81 -2.38
C ARG A 29 24.98 2.11 -3.87
N LEU A 30 24.96 3.39 -4.20
CA LEU A 30 24.96 3.88 -5.58
C LEU A 30 26.27 4.60 -5.87
N SER A 31 26.78 4.44 -7.09
CA SER A 31 27.87 5.24 -7.61
C SER A 31 27.32 6.51 -8.25
N ASP A 32 27.97 7.63 -7.98
CA ASP A 32 27.67 8.90 -8.60
C ASP A 32 28.08 8.84 -10.08
N PRO A 33 27.16 9.04 -11.03
CA PRO A 33 27.45 8.93 -12.46
C PRO A 33 28.46 9.98 -12.95
N ASP A 34 28.55 11.13 -12.28
CA ASP A 34 29.43 12.23 -12.69
C ASP A 34 30.86 12.05 -12.15
N THR A 35 31.02 11.39 -10.99
CA THR A 35 32.32 11.28 -10.31
C THR A 35 32.85 9.84 -10.17
N GLY A 36 32.00 8.84 -10.42
CA GLY A 36 32.31 7.41 -10.23
C GLY A 36 32.48 6.98 -8.77
N ARG A 37 32.31 7.89 -7.78
CA ARG A 37 32.47 7.60 -6.35
C ARG A 37 31.14 7.17 -5.73
N LEU A 38 31.20 6.49 -4.58
CA LEU A 38 29.98 6.17 -3.83
C LEU A 38 29.27 7.46 -3.38
N VAL A 39 27.95 7.51 -3.60
CA VAL A 39 27.10 8.60 -3.13
C VAL A 39 26.91 8.45 -1.62
N PRO A 40 27.19 9.49 -0.81
CA PRO A 40 26.94 9.43 0.63
C PRO A 40 25.45 9.25 0.95
N GLU A 41 25.14 8.40 1.92
CA GLU A 41 23.77 8.18 2.40
C GLU A 41 23.14 9.45 2.96
N LYS A 42 21.80 9.49 2.97
CA LYS A 42 21.01 10.61 3.56
C LYS A 42 21.35 11.98 2.95
N THR A 43 21.68 12.02 1.67
CA THR A 43 21.94 13.26 0.92
C THR A 43 20.90 13.47 -0.19
N PHE A 44 20.71 14.72 -0.61
CA PHE A 44 19.91 15.03 -1.80
C PHE A 44 20.43 14.33 -3.06
N ARG A 45 21.76 14.15 -3.15
CA ARG A 45 22.39 13.40 -4.24
C ARG A 45 21.98 11.93 -4.23
N MET A 46 21.93 11.28 -3.07
CA MET A 46 21.44 9.89 -2.97
C MET A 46 19.99 9.78 -3.47
N ALA A 47 19.13 10.69 -3.04
CA ALA A 47 17.72 10.71 -3.49
C ALA A 47 17.60 10.94 -5.00
N GLU A 48 18.40 11.86 -5.56
CA GLU A 48 18.44 12.11 -7.00
C GLU A 48 18.93 10.89 -7.77
N THR A 49 20.07 10.31 -7.39
CA THR A 49 20.67 9.15 -8.07
C THR A 49 19.75 7.94 -8.00
N LEU A 50 19.17 7.65 -6.84
CA LEU A 50 18.17 6.59 -6.68
C LEU A 50 16.97 6.81 -7.61
N GLY A 51 16.44 8.04 -7.67
CA GLY A 51 15.32 8.38 -8.54
C GLY A 51 15.65 8.22 -10.03
N ARG A 52 16.90 8.47 -10.46
CA ARG A 52 17.37 8.27 -11.84
C ARG A 52 17.50 6.78 -12.17
N GLU A 53 18.11 5.99 -11.29
CA GLU A 53 18.25 4.53 -11.44
C GLU A 53 16.88 3.85 -11.50
N LEU A 54 15.95 4.26 -10.63
CA LEU A 54 14.58 3.76 -10.63
C LEU A 54 13.86 4.10 -11.95
N ALA A 55 13.99 5.35 -12.43
CA ALA A 55 13.38 5.75 -13.70
C ALA A 55 13.95 4.95 -14.88
N GLY A 56 15.27 4.74 -14.92
CA GLY A 56 15.92 3.91 -15.94
C GLY A 56 15.42 2.46 -15.91
N SER A 57 15.34 1.87 -14.71
CA SER A 57 14.81 0.52 -14.52
C SER A 57 13.36 0.38 -14.98
N VAL A 58 12.51 1.39 -14.70
CA VAL A 58 11.11 1.43 -15.17
C VAL A 58 11.04 1.55 -16.70
N ILE A 59 11.88 2.38 -17.32
CA ILE A 59 11.92 2.52 -18.79
C ILE A 59 12.28 1.20 -19.45
N VAL A 60 13.32 0.52 -18.95
CA VAL A 60 13.74 -0.80 -19.45
C VAL A 60 12.63 -1.82 -19.28
N ALA A 61 12.01 -1.88 -18.10
CA ALA A 61 10.89 -2.79 -17.84
C ALA A 61 9.68 -2.51 -18.73
N TRP A 62 9.39 -1.24 -19.05
CA TRP A 62 8.28 -0.85 -19.90
C TRP A 62 8.52 -1.14 -21.39
N GLN A 63 9.78 -1.06 -21.84
CA GLN A 63 10.18 -1.29 -23.24
C GLN A 63 10.48 -2.76 -23.57
N GLY A 64 10.43 -3.67 -22.58
CA GLY A 64 10.68 -5.11 -22.74
C GLY A 64 9.62 -5.87 -23.57
N SER A 65 9.86 -7.18 -23.80
CA SER A 65 8.97 -8.08 -24.56
C SER A 65 8.38 -9.21 -23.70
N ASP A 66 7.29 -9.83 -24.16
CA ASP A 66 6.41 -10.78 -23.45
C ASP A 66 7.06 -12.03 -22.81
N ALA A 67 8.35 -12.32 -23.08
CA ALA A 67 9.04 -13.51 -22.56
C ALA A 67 9.79 -13.29 -21.22
N ALA A 68 9.72 -12.08 -20.66
CA ALA A 68 10.25 -11.72 -19.34
C ALA A 68 9.31 -10.69 -18.66
N PRO A 69 9.34 -10.51 -17.32
CA PRO A 69 8.55 -9.47 -16.66
C PRO A 69 8.77 -8.12 -17.34
N GLY A 70 7.69 -7.46 -17.76
CA GLY A 70 7.81 -6.31 -18.66
C GLY A 70 7.45 -6.62 -20.12
N ALA A 71 6.36 -7.35 -20.33
CA ALA A 71 5.57 -7.19 -21.54
C ALA A 71 5.25 -5.69 -21.69
N GLY A 72 5.93 -4.97 -22.58
CA GLY A 72 5.42 -3.71 -23.08
C GLY A 72 4.01 -3.96 -23.64
N PRO A 73 3.04 -3.05 -23.53
CA PRO A 73 1.74 -3.27 -24.12
C PRO A 73 1.89 -3.32 -25.64
N ALA A 74 1.99 -4.53 -26.22
CA ALA A 74 1.99 -4.72 -27.67
C ALA A 74 0.71 -4.17 -28.33
N ALA A 75 -0.33 -3.83 -27.56
CA ALA A 75 -1.50 -3.10 -28.05
C ALA A 75 -2.34 -2.47 -26.93
N ALA A 76 -1.79 -1.57 -26.09
CA ALA A 76 -2.65 -0.67 -25.29
C ALA A 76 -3.08 0.57 -26.09
N ALA A 77 -3.23 0.42 -27.42
CA ALA A 77 -3.95 1.39 -28.24
C ALA A 77 -5.43 0.98 -28.24
N THR A 78 -6.13 1.28 -27.15
CA THR A 78 -7.59 1.26 -27.19
C THR A 78 -8.13 2.65 -26.98
N ALA A 79 -8.80 3.17 -28.01
CA ALA A 79 -9.46 4.48 -28.03
C ALA A 79 -10.70 4.56 -27.11
N GLY A 80 -10.81 3.65 -26.14
CA GLY A 80 -11.90 3.55 -25.19
C GLY A 80 -11.55 2.57 -24.07
N GLY A 81 -12.04 2.87 -22.87
CA GLY A 81 -11.87 2.08 -21.66
C GLY A 81 -12.84 2.57 -20.60
N THR A 82 -13.07 1.78 -19.55
CA THR A 82 -13.92 2.17 -18.42
C THR A 82 -13.08 2.23 -17.15
N ILE A 83 -13.41 3.20 -16.30
CA ILE A 83 -12.98 3.24 -14.91
C ILE A 83 -14.19 2.86 -14.07
N GLU A 84 -14.10 1.71 -13.41
CA GLU A 84 -15.07 1.27 -12.41
C GLU A 84 -14.56 1.67 -11.04
N VAL A 85 -15.40 2.32 -10.24
CA VAL A 85 -15.10 2.69 -8.85
C VAL A 85 -16.05 1.93 -7.95
N LYS A 86 -15.49 1.13 -7.04
CA LYS A 86 -16.25 0.55 -5.93
C LYS A 86 -15.69 1.11 -4.65
N ALA A 87 -16.55 1.68 -3.81
CA ALA A 87 -16.18 2.18 -2.50
C ALA A 87 -17.09 1.56 -1.44
N ARG A 88 -16.57 1.43 -0.23
CA ARG A 88 -17.33 0.92 0.92
C ARG A 88 -16.90 1.65 2.18
N GLU A 89 -17.88 2.28 2.81
CA GLU A 89 -17.76 2.76 4.18
C GLU A 89 -17.66 1.58 5.15
N PHE A 90 -16.81 1.73 6.16
CA PHE A 90 -16.65 0.77 7.23
C PHE A 90 -16.33 1.49 8.54
N ARG A 91 -16.40 0.74 9.65
CA ARG A 91 -16.09 1.24 10.98
C ARG A 91 -15.02 0.40 11.63
N VAL A 92 -14.10 1.05 12.33
CA VAL A 92 -13.05 0.42 13.13
C VAL A 92 -13.11 0.89 14.57
N PRO A 93 -12.84 0.02 15.56
CA PRO A 93 -12.61 0.45 16.92
C PRO A 93 -11.47 1.47 16.97
N LEU A 94 -11.71 2.62 17.61
CA LEU A 94 -10.65 3.56 17.95
C LEU A 94 -10.12 3.18 19.31
N GLU A 95 -9.12 2.31 19.41
CA GLU A 95 -8.57 1.82 20.69
C GLU A 95 -7.47 2.73 21.23
N ASN A 96 -6.78 3.47 20.35
CA ASN A 96 -5.66 4.33 20.73
C ASN A 96 -6.10 5.55 21.56
N SER A 97 -5.71 5.55 22.83
CA SER A 97 -6.04 6.62 23.78
C SER A 97 -5.48 7.99 23.41
N ARG A 98 -4.36 8.05 22.66
CA ARG A 98 -3.77 9.31 22.19
C ARG A 98 -4.61 9.91 21.08
N PHE A 99 -5.10 9.10 20.16
CA PHE A 99 -6.00 9.56 19.11
C PHE A 99 -7.34 10.01 19.69
N ARG A 100 -7.94 9.24 20.61
CA ARG A 100 -9.15 9.67 21.34
C ARG A 100 -8.96 11.03 22.00
N ARG A 101 -7.84 11.21 22.72
CA ARG A 101 -7.51 12.48 23.36
C ARG A 101 -7.28 13.59 22.35
N GLY A 102 -6.56 13.32 21.26
CA GLY A 102 -6.31 14.27 20.18
C GLY A 102 -7.60 14.80 19.54
N LEU A 103 -8.62 13.94 19.37
CA LEU A 103 -9.94 14.36 18.91
C LEU A 103 -10.65 15.27 19.92
N VAL A 104 -10.67 14.88 21.20
CA VAL A 104 -11.33 15.67 22.28
C VAL A 104 -10.65 17.03 22.48
N GLU A 105 -9.32 17.08 22.41
CA GLU A 105 -8.54 18.31 22.56
C GLU A 105 -8.51 19.16 21.27
N GLY A 106 -9.10 18.70 20.17
CA GLY A 106 -9.08 19.42 18.89
C GLY A 106 -7.71 19.49 18.21
N ARG A 107 -6.80 18.56 18.54
CA ARG A 107 -5.47 18.43 17.88
C ARG A 107 -5.51 17.58 16.62
N LEU A 108 -6.51 16.71 16.50
CA LEU A 108 -6.80 15.95 15.29
C LEU A 108 -8.02 16.56 14.61
N TRP A 109 -8.10 16.38 13.29
CA TRP A 109 -9.27 16.81 12.51
C TRP A 109 -10.55 16.20 13.10
N PRO A 110 -11.66 16.94 13.22
CA PRO A 110 -12.90 16.40 13.77
C PRO A 110 -13.38 15.17 13.00
N ARG A 111 -13.68 14.09 13.72
CA ARG A 111 -14.18 12.81 13.16
C ARG A 111 -15.53 12.46 13.78
N ALA A 112 -16.44 11.94 12.97
CA ALA A 112 -17.68 11.36 13.48
C ALA A 112 -17.37 10.02 14.17
N LEU A 113 -17.77 9.90 15.44
CA LEU A 113 -17.68 8.66 16.19
C LEU A 113 -19.05 7.95 16.19
N GLY A 114 -19.02 6.63 16.23
CA GLY A 114 -20.22 5.82 16.48
C GLY A 114 -20.63 5.89 17.94
N ASP A 115 -21.83 5.40 18.25
CA ASP A 115 -22.32 5.28 19.62
C ASP A 115 -21.40 4.37 20.47
N ASP A 116 -20.72 3.43 19.83
CA ASP A 116 -19.71 2.53 20.41
C ASP A 116 -18.29 3.13 20.46
N GLY A 117 -18.12 4.37 20.01
CA GLY A 117 -16.83 5.05 19.91
C GLY A 117 -15.97 4.62 18.71
N SER A 118 -16.51 3.87 17.75
CA SER A 118 -15.80 3.50 16.51
C SER A 118 -15.61 4.69 15.57
N LEU A 119 -14.52 4.69 14.81
CA LEU A 119 -14.27 5.62 13.71
C LEU A 119 -14.91 5.11 12.42
N ALA A 120 -15.60 6.00 11.71
CA ALA A 120 -15.95 5.76 10.31
C ALA A 120 -14.76 6.05 9.40
N SER A 121 -14.66 5.28 8.32
CA SER A 121 -13.67 5.41 7.24
C SER A 121 -14.24 4.83 5.93
N GLU A 122 -13.52 4.98 4.83
CA GLU A 122 -13.88 4.45 3.52
C GLU A 122 -12.67 3.79 2.86
N ALA A 123 -12.89 2.67 2.17
CA ALA A 123 -11.92 2.08 1.29
C ALA A 123 -12.51 1.96 -0.11
N ALA A 124 -11.66 2.10 -1.13
CA ALA A 124 -12.11 2.05 -2.52
C ALA A 124 -11.18 1.23 -3.40
N VAL A 125 -11.73 0.75 -4.52
CA VAL A 125 -10.98 0.13 -5.60
C VAL A 125 -11.35 0.79 -6.91
N LEU A 126 -10.35 1.31 -7.62
CA LEU A 126 -10.50 1.77 -9.00
C LEU A 126 -10.01 0.68 -9.94
N THR A 127 -10.86 0.24 -10.85
CA THR A 127 -10.55 -0.80 -11.84
C THR A 127 -10.59 -0.21 -13.26
N PHE A 128 -9.44 -0.20 -13.92
CA PHE A 128 -9.28 0.25 -15.30
C PHE A 128 -9.40 -0.95 -16.24
N ARG A 129 -10.35 -0.89 -17.17
CA ARG A 129 -10.57 -1.94 -18.18
C ARG A 129 -10.36 -1.36 -19.58
N GLY A 130 -9.53 -2.02 -20.39
CA GLY A 130 -9.38 -1.71 -21.80
C GLY A 130 -10.53 -2.32 -22.62
N THR A 131 -10.77 -1.80 -23.83
CA THR A 131 -11.80 -2.32 -24.74
C THR A 131 -11.34 -3.48 -25.63
N GLY A 132 -10.05 -3.82 -25.61
CA GLY A 132 -9.46 -4.85 -26.47
C GLY A 132 -9.42 -6.20 -25.77
N GLY A 133 -10.20 -7.17 -26.24
CA GLY A 133 -9.95 -8.58 -25.91
C GLY A 133 -11.12 -9.54 -25.79
N ALA A 134 -12.37 -9.16 -26.06
CA ALA A 134 -13.48 -10.12 -26.02
C ALA A 134 -13.91 -10.59 -27.42
N ALA A 135 -12.98 -11.09 -28.23
CA ALA A 135 -13.34 -11.98 -29.33
C ALA A 135 -13.44 -13.41 -28.75
N GLY A 136 -14.55 -13.73 -28.07
CA GLY A 136 -14.77 -15.08 -27.51
C GLY A 136 -15.54 -15.18 -26.20
N GLY A 137 -15.93 -14.07 -25.57
CA GLY A 137 -16.77 -14.09 -24.36
C GLY A 137 -16.07 -14.44 -23.05
N GLU A 138 -14.74 -14.62 -23.04
CA GLU A 138 -13.97 -14.73 -21.80
C GLU A 138 -13.76 -13.35 -21.14
N ALA A 139 -13.88 -13.32 -19.81
CA ALA A 139 -13.64 -12.12 -19.03
C ALA A 139 -12.14 -11.76 -19.07
N VAL A 140 -11.81 -10.68 -19.78
CA VAL A 140 -10.45 -10.15 -19.81
C VAL A 140 -10.11 -9.55 -18.45
N ALA A 141 -8.96 -9.95 -17.89
CA ALA A 141 -8.45 -9.38 -16.64
C ALA A 141 -8.33 -7.85 -16.76
N PRO A 142 -8.61 -7.07 -15.70
CA PRO A 142 -8.45 -5.63 -15.76
C PRO A 142 -7.01 -5.22 -16.10
N LEU A 143 -6.87 -4.08 -16.77
CA LEU A 143 -5.56 -3.53 -17.10
C LEU A 143 -4.84 -3.08 -15.83
N ALA A 144 -5.50 -2.28 -15.01
CA ALA A 144 -4.97 -1.79 -13.75
C ALA A 144 -6.01 -1.81 -12.65
N GLN A 145 -5.56 -2.04 -11.41
CA GLN A 145 -6.35 -1.85 -10.21
C GLN A 145 -5.57 -1.02 -9.20
N PHE A 146 -6.25 -0.07 -8.57
CA PHE A 146 -5.74 0.74 -7.48
C PHE A 146 -6.57 0.44 -6.24
N ALA A 147 -5.93 -0.03 -5.17
CA ALA A 147 -6.55 -0.17 -3.86
C ALA A 147 -6.27 1.10 -3.04
N CYS A 148 -7.33 1.82 -2.69
CA CYS A 148 -7.32 3.05 -1.93
C CYS A 148 -7.43 2.73 -0.44
N VAL A 149 -6.31 2.83 0.26
CA VAL A 149 -6.12 2.44 1.66
C VAL A 149 -6.15 3.70 2.54
N PRO A 150 -7.06 3.77 3.53
CA PRO A 150 -7.21 4.94 4.41
C PRO A 150 -6.20 4.95 5.58
N GLY A 151 -4.90 4.93 5.27
CA GLY A 151 -3.84 4.96 6.27
C GLY A 151 -2.49 4.46 5.74
N GLU A 152 -1.57 4.20 6.68
CA GLU A 152 -0.22 3.74 6.39
C GLU A 152 -0.12 2.21 6.54
N ILE A 153 -0.39 1.47 5.45
CA ILE A 153 -0.36 0.01 5.45
C ILE A 153 1.04 -0.57 5.44
N TYR A 154 1.24 -1.61 6.26
CA TYR A 154 2.50 -2.34 6.36
C TYR A 154 2.80 -3.20 5.12
N PRO A 155 4.08 -3.37 4.75
CA PRO A 155 4.49 -4.07 3.52
C PRO A 155 4.02 -5.52 3.46
N GLU A 156 3.96 -6.19 4.61
CA GLU A 156 3.55 -7.59 4.75
C GLU A 156 2.06 -7.77 4.43
N LEU A 157 1.24 -6.75 4.72
CA LEU A 157 -0.17 -6.72 4.33
C LEU A 157 -0.36 -6.42 2.84
N VAL A 158 0.64 -5.87 2.16
CA VAL A 158 0.58 -5.57 0.72
C VAL A 158 1.12 -6.74 -0.11
N THR A 159 2.34 -7.16 0.19
CA THR A 159 3.13 -8.12 -0.59
C THR A 159 3.09 -9.55 -0.03
N GLY A 160 2.60 -9.72 1.20
CA GLY A 160 2.72 -10.96 1.96
C GLY A 160 4.02 -11.02 2.76
N GLY A 161 4.28 -12.17 3.39
CA GLY A 161 5.46 -12.35 4.21
C GLY A 161 5.29 -12.01 5.69
N ILE A 162 4.04 -11.89 6.15
CA ILE A 162 3.70 -11.87 7.59
C ILE A 162 4.45 -13.02 8.27
N GLN A 163 5.14 -12.70 9.36
CA GLN A 163 6.05 -13.63 10.01
C GLN A 163 5.37 -14.95 10.39
N SER A 164 6.01 -16.07 10.03
CA SER A 164 5.59 -17.42 10.42
C SER A 164 6.81 -18.30 10.75
N PRO A 165 6.90 -18.90 11.96
CA PRO A 165 5.94 -18.81 13.06
C PRO A 165 5.88 -17.40 13.67
N GLN A 166 4.70 -17.04 14.20
CA GLN A 166 4.48 -15.79 14.93
C GLN A 166 5.51 -15.61 16.06
N ASP A 167 5.97 -14.38 16.29
CA ASP A 167 6.84 -14.08 17.43
C ASP A 167 6.11 -14.36 18.76
N PRO A 168 6.72 -15.08 19.73
CA PRO A 168 6.09 -15.36 21.02
C PRO A 168 5.77 -14.12 21.86
N GLY A 169 6.39 -12.97 21.58
CA GLY A 169 6.11 -11.69 22.23
C GLY A 169 4.98 -10.88 21.58
N ALA A 170 4.37 -11.35 20.49
CA ALA A 170 3.23 -10.65 19.91
C ALA A 170 2.00 -10.67 20.84
N ASP A 171 1.24 -9.57 20.88
CA ASP A 171 0.13 -9.36 21.82
C ASP A 171 -1.08 -10.29 21.58
N PHE A 172 -1.19 -10.86 20.37
CA PHE A 172 -2.31 -11.72 19.97
C PHE A 172 -1.82 -13.12 19.54
N PRO A 173 -1.41 -14.00 20.47
CA PRO A 173 -0.97 -15.34 20.15
C PRO A 173 -2.03 -16.13 19.36
N GLY A 174 -1.63 -16.70 18.22
CA GLY A 174 -2.50 -17.51 17.36
C GLY A 174 -3.48 -16.69 16.51
N ALA A 175 -3.33 -15.36 16.44
CA ALA A 175 -4.04 -14.57 15.45
C ALA A 175 -3.70 -15.07 14.04
N PRO A 176 -4.71 -15.33 13.19
CA PRO A 176 -4.46 -15.79 11.83
C PRO A 176 -3.77 -14.68 11.02
N PRO A 177 -2.79 -15.00 10.16
CA PRO A 177 -2.18 -14.00 9.29
C PRO A 177 -3.22 -13.49 8.29
N GLU A 178 -3.25 -12.18 8.10
CA GLU A 178 -4.11 -11.56 7.10
C GLU A 178 -3.64 -11.89 5.67
N PRO A 179 -4.57 -12.08 4.70
CA PRO A 179 -4.18 -12.30 3.31
C PRO A 179 -3.55 -11.03 2.71
N ALA A 180 -2.46 -11.15 1.95
CA ALA A 180 -1.86 -9.98 1.32
C ALA A 180 -2.83 -9.30 0.34
N LEU A 181 -3.05 -7.99 0.47
CA LEU A 181 -3.91 -7.19 -0.40
C LEU A 181 -3.50 -7.29 -1.88
N GLY A 182 -2.19 -7.33 -2.16
CA GLY A 182 -1.67 -7.51 -3.52
C GLY A 182 -2.05 -8.85 -4.16
N SER A 183 -2.36 -9.87 -3.35
CA SER A 183 -2.87 -11.17 -3.84
C SER A 183 -4.35 -11.14 -4.20
N LEU A 184 -5.11 -10.18 -3.65
CA LEU A 184 -6.54 -9.99 -3.95
C LEU A 184 -6.76 -9.23 -5.27
N LEU A 185 -5.78 -8.44 -5.71
CA LEU A 185 -5.82 -7.69 -6.96
C LEU A 185 -5.50 -8.61 -8.15
N THR A 186 -6.40 -8.68 -9.14
CA THR A 186 -6.28 -9.59 -10.29
C THR A 186 -5.81 -8.89 -11.56
N ALA A 187 -5.70 -7.56 -11.56
CA ALA A 187 -5.25 -6.80 -12.71
C ALA A 187 -3.79 -7.08 -13.09
N ARG A 188 -3.44 -6.76 -14.33
CA ARG A 188 -2.05 -6.80 -14.82
C ARG A 188 -1.15 -5.84 -14.05
N TYR A 189 -1.63 -4.60 -13.84
CA TYR A 189 -0.94 -3.60 -13.02
C TYR A 189 -1.70 -3.40 -11.72
N ARG A 190 -1.00 -3.52 -10.59
CA ARG A 190 -1.60 -3.51 -9.26
C ARG A 190 -0.93 -2.40 -8.46
N PHE A 191 -1.73 -1.48 -7.97
CA PHE A 191 -1.25 -0.31 -7.24
C PHE A 191 -1.94 -0.25 -5.87
N ILE A 192 -1.16 0.07 -4.86
CA ILE A 192 -1.67 0.46 -3.55
C ILE A 192 -1.51 1.97 -3.43
N VAL A 193 -2.55 2.62 -2.93
CA VAL A 193 -2.57 4.05 -2.68
C VAL A 193 -2.93 4.24 -1.21
N GLY A 194 -1.91 4.43 -0.38
CA GLY A 194 -2.06 4.79 1.03
C GLY A 194 -2.50 6.23 1.22
N LEU A 195 -2.98 6.55 2.42
CA LEU A 195 -3.56 7.85 2.76
C LEU A 195 -4.68 8.28 1.79
N CYS A 196 -5.41 7.31 1.24
CA CYS A 196 -6.48 7.60 0.29
C CYS A 196 -7.78 7.82 1.05
N ASP A 197 -8.42 8.96 0.76
CA ASP A 197 -9.68 9.45 1.34
C ASP A 197 -9.65 9.74 2.85
N ASP A 198 -8.85 9.01 3.63
CA ASP A 198 -8.81 9.10 5.08
C ASP A 198 -7.45 8.63 5.68
N GLU A 199 -7.30 8.83 6.99
CA GLU A 199 -6.13 8.49 7.80
C GLU A 199 -6.57 7.77 9.09
N LEU A 200 -6.18 6.50 9.22
CA LEU A 200 -6.40 5.63 10.39
C LEU A 200 -5.10 5.36 11.18
N GLY A 201 -4.00 5.97 10.78
CA GLY A 201 -2.65 5.69 11.26
C GLY A 201 -2.05 4.45 10.59
N TYR A 202 -1.10 3.81 11.27
CA TYR A 202 -0.51 2.58 10.79
C TYR A 202 -1.51 1.41 10.80
N ILE A 203 -1.46 0.62 9.73
CA ILE A 203 -2.26 -0.59 9.58
C ILE A 203 -1.28 -1.76 9.59
N ILE A 204 -1.35 -2.55 10.66
CA ILE A 204 -0.35 -3.55 11.05
C ILE A 204 -1.04 -4.92 11.12
N PRO A 205 -0.41 -6.02 10.65
CA PRO A 205 -0.93 -7.36 10.88
C PRO A 205 -1.28 -7.57 12.36
N LYS A 206 -2.46 -8.10 12.65
CA LYS A 206 -2.85 -8.37 14.04
C LYS A 206 -1.93 -9.40 14.69
N SER A 207 -1.39 -10.33 13.90
CA SER A 207 -0.40 -11.30 14.35
C SER A 207 0.95 -10.69 14.72
N GLU A 208 1.26 -9.47 14.28
CA GLU A 208 2.54 -8.81 14.55
C GLU A 208 2.41 -7.64 15.54
N TRP A 209 1.20 -7.34 15.99
CA TRP A 209 0.93 -6.26 16.93
C TRP A 209 1.68 -6.47 18.27
N ASP A 210 2.42 -5.44 18.69
CA ASP A 210 3.33 -5.48 19.84
C ASP A 210 3.31 -4.17 20.65
N GLU A 211 2.28 -3.98 21.47
CA GLU A 211 2.10 -2.82 22.35
C GLU A 211 2.44 -3.13 23.82
N LYS A 212 2.39 -4.40 24.27
CA LYS A 212 2.54 -4.78 25.69
C LYS A 212 3.70 -5.77 25.92
N PRO A 213 4.31 -5.75 27.12
CA PRO A 213 5.34 -6.72 27.46
C PRO A 213 4.77 -8.14 27.67
N PRO A 214 5.53 -9.21 27.38
CA PRO A 214 6.88 -9.19 26.80
C PRO A 214 6.85 -8.80 25.32
N PHE A 215 7.72 -7.87 24.91
CA PHE A 215 7.68 -7.34 23.55
C PHE A 215 8.29 -8.31 22.53
N ALA A 216 7.75 -8.31 21.31
CA ALA A 216 8.26 -9.09 20.20
C ALA A 216 9.74 -8.74 19.89
N TYR A 217 10.47 -9.69 19.29
CA TYR A 217 11.86 -9.50 18.88
C TYR A 217 12.84 -9.19 20.02
N GLY A 218 12.48 -9.51 21.27
CA GLY A 218 13.33 -9.29 22.44
C GLY A 218 13.57 -7.81 22.76
N ARG A 219 12.60 -6.96 22.44
CA ARG A 219 12.66 -5.53 22.69
C ARG A 219 12.32 -5.20 24.15
N ASP A 220 12.75 -4.02 24.58
CA ASP A 220 12.42 -3.46 25.91
C ASP A 220 11.25 -2.45 25.87
N SER A 221 10.70 -2.20 24.67
CA SER A 221 9.67 -1.18 24.45
C SER A 221 8.81 -1.52 23.23
N PRO A 222 7.55 -1.03 23.18
CA PRO A 222 6.64 -1.32 22.07
C PRO A 222 7.16 -0.77 20.75
N GLN A 223 6.56 -1.26 19.68
CA GLN A 223 6.85 -0.82 18.33
C GLN A 223 6.17 0.53 18.01
N TYR A 224 6.75 1.28 17.07
CA TYR A 224 6.31 2.66 16.78
C TYR A 224 4.94 2.72 16.09
N GLY A 225 4.61 1.71 15.29
CA GLY A 225 3.38 1.70 14.50
C GLY A 225 2.13 1.68 15.37
N GLU A 226 2.14 0.83 16.39
CA GLU A 226 1.06 0.57 17.35
C GLU A 226 0.71 1.85 18.10
N MET A 227 1.73 2.64 18.46
CA MET A 227 1.57 3.95 19.10
C MET A 227 0.81 4.96 18.22
N ASN A 228 0.84 4.77 16.90
CA ASN A 228 0.27 5.66 15.88
C ASN A 228 -0.72 4.92 14.98
N SER A 229 -1.46 3.95 15.52
CA SER A 229 -2.52 3.22 14.83
C SER A 229 -3.85 3.42 15.56
N ALA A 230 -4.99 3.36 14.85
CA ALA A 230 -6.29 3.35 15.48
C ALA A 230 -6.53 2.09 16.34
N GLY A 231 -5.90 0.95 16.02
CA GLY A 231 -5.95 -0.27 16.83
C GLY A 231 -5.70 -1.57 16.05
N PRO A 232 -5.59 -2.71 16.77
CA PRO A 232 -5.24 -4.01 16.19
C PRO A 232 -6.34 -4.64 15.32
N GLN A 233 -7.57 -4.11 15.35
CA GLN A 233 -8.65 -4.61 14.47
C GLN A 233 -8.66 -3.95 13.09
N VAL A 234 -7.84 -2.92 12.85
CA VAL A 234 -7.89 -2.17 11.59
C VAL A 234 -7.53 -3.05 10.40
N ALA A 235 -6.41 -3.80 10.44
CA ALA A 235 -5.99 -4.63 9.32
C ALA A 235 -6.99 -5.78 9.01
N PRO A 236 -7.47 -6.58 9.99
CA PRO A 236 -8.47 -7.60 9.72
C PRO A 236 -9.75 -7.04 9.05
N ILE A 237 -10.31 -5.96 9.61
CA ILE A 237 -11.55 -5.36 9.09
C ILE A 237 -11.31 -4.81 7.68
N LEU A 238 -10.22 -4.08 7.47
CA LEU A 238 -9.92 -3.46 6.19
C LEU A 238 -9.70 -4.48 5.08
N LEU A 239 -8.99 -5.58 5.35
CA LEU A 239 -8.75 -6.59 4.31
C LEU A 239 -9.99 -7.41 3.98
N ASP A 240 -10.92 -7.58 4.92
CA ASP A 240 -12.24 -8.13 4.61
C ASP A 240 -13.07 -7.16 3.76
N VAL A 241 -13.01 -5.86 4.03
CA VAL A 241 -13.64 -4.83 3.17
C VAL A 241 -13.08 -4.89 1.74
N PHE A 242 -11.75 -4.97 1.57
CA PHE A 242 -11.15 -5.12 0.25
C PHE A 242 -11.52 -6.43 -0.44
N ARG A 243 -11.58 -7.54 0.29
CA ARG A 243 -12.02 -8.82 -0.24
C ARG A 243 -13.43 -8.72 -0.83
N ASP A 244 -14.34 -8.05 -0.11
CA ASP A 244 -15.71 -7.85 -0.57
C ASP A 244 -15.76 -6.90 -1.78
N LEU A 245 -15.01 -5.79 -1.78
CA LEU A 245 -14.90 -4.87 -2.93
C LEU A 245 -14.37 -5.56 -4.19
N LEU A 246 -13.39 -6.46 -4.03
CA LEU A 246 -12.73 -7.18 -5.10
C LEU A 246 -13.44 -8.47 -5.52
N SER A 247 -14.42 -8.92 -4.73
CA SER A 247 -15.27 -10.04 -5.12
C SER A 247 -16.06 -9.70 -6.39
N ALA A 248 -16.22 -10.68 -7.27
CA ALA A 248 -17.16 -10.55 -8.38
C ALA A 248 -18.55 -10.38 -7.77
N ASN A 249 -19.24 -9.28 -8.10
CA ASN A 249 -20.62 -9.06 -7.66
C ASN A 249 -21.43 -10.31 -8.04
N ASN A 250 -22.06 -10.97 -7.06
CA ASN A 250 -23.19 -11.85 -7.31
C ASN A 250 -24.39 -11.01 -7.80
#